data_AF-A0AA42ZNH8-F1
#
_entry.id   AF-A0AA42ZNH8-F1
#
_cell.length_a   1.000
_cell.length_b   1.000
_cell.length_c   1.000
_cell.angle_alpha   90.00
_cell.angle_beta   90.00
_cell.angle_gamma   90.00
#
_symmetry.space_group_name_H-M   'P 1'
#
loop_
_entity.id
_entity.type
_entity.pdbx_description
1 polymer ?
#
loop_
_entity_poly.entity_id
_entity_poly.type
_entity_poly.pdbx_seq_one_letter_code
_entity_poly.pdbx_strand_id
1 'polypeptide(L)' 'MVEVMIERWTNADGSTDHLWSLWRDGDRLQFGHKHETCEAAEAEALEFCHRSLGVQPDRVTRL' A
#
# COMPACT_ATOMS: atom_id res chain seq x y z
N MET A 1 -12.86 9.19 -2.69
CA MET A 1 -12.52 8.19 -1.65
C MET A 1 -11.07 7.78 -1.87
N VAL A 2 -10.24 7.79 -0.84
CA VAL A 2 -8.83 7.37 -0.88
C VAL A 2 -8.73 5.96 -0.33
N GLU A 3 -8.18 5.05 -1.11
CA GLU A 3 -8.07 3.63 -0.77
C GLU A 3 -6.62 3.17 -0.85
N VAL A 4 -6.20 2.34 0.10
CA VAL A 4 -4.90 1.67 0.08
C VAL A 4 -5.11 0.19 -0.09
N MET A 5 -4.38 -0.41 -1.02
CA MET A 5 -4.31 -1.86 -1.20
C MET A 5 -2.92 -2.32 -0.81
N ILE A 6 -2.82 -3.32 0.06
CA ILE A 6 -1.56 -3.99 0.43
C ILE A 6 -1.57 -5.35 -0.24
N GLU A 7 -0.63 -5.60 -1.14
CA GLU A 7 -0.59 -6.80 -1.96
C GLU A 7 0.57 -7.70 -1.50
N ARG A 8 0.29 -8.99 -1.30
CA ARG A 8 1.32 -10.00 -1.05
C ARG A 8 1.76 -10.67 -2.36
N TRP A 9 3.05 -10.57 -2.66
CA TRP A 9 3.65 -11.12 -3.87
C TRP A 9 4.63 -12.23 -3.50
N THR A 10 4.42 -13.43 -4.03
CA THR A 10 5.36 -14.54 -3.89
C THR A 10 6.29 -14.56 -5.10
N ASN A 11 7.58 -14.40 -4.86
CA ASN A 11 8.61 -14.39 -5.89
C ASN A 11 9.00 -15.83 -6.29
N ALA A 12 9.68 -15.96 -7.43
CA ALA A 12 10.10 -17.26 -7.96
C ALA A 12 11.11 -17.99 -7.07
N ASP A 13 11.86 -17.26 -6.23
CA ASP A 13 12.79 -17.83 -5.24
C ASP A 13 12.10 -18.26 -3.94
N GLY A 14 10.78 -18.12 -3.85
CA GLY A 14 9.98 -18.44 -2.67
C GLY A 14 9.93 -17.33 -1.61
N SER A 15 10.63 -16.21 -1.82
CA SER A 15 10.48 -15.04 -0.95
C SER A 15 9.10 -14.40 -1.12
N THR A 16 8.65 -13.70 -0.08
CA THR A 16 7.40 -12.94 -0.11
C THR A 16 7.73 -11.46 0.06
N ASP A 17 7.26 -10.65 -0.88
CA ASP A 17 7.24 -9.20 -0.75
C ASP A 17 5.82 -8.71 -0.48
N HIS A 18 5.71 -7.62 0.25
CA HIS A 18 4.48 -6.87 0.45
C HIS A 18 4.64 -5.49 -0.19
N LEU A 19 3.71 -5.11 -1.06
CA LEU A 19 3.69 -3.80 -1.69
C LEU A 19 2.40 -3.09 -1.31
N TRP A 20 2.37 -1.76 -1.45
CA TRP A 20 1.15 -1.00 -1.33
C TRP A 20 0.86 -0.17 -2.58
N SER A 21 -0.41 0.04 -2.87
CA SER A 21 -0.87 0.97 -3.89
C SER A 21 -2.00 1.86 -3.36
N LEU A 22 -1.96 3.12 -3.75
CA LEU A 22 -2.91 4.16 -3.37
C LEU A 22 -3.82 4.46 -4.55
N TRP A 23 -5.12 4.45 -4.29
CA TRP A 23 -6.17 4.63 -5.27
C TRP A 23 -7.09 5.77 -4.85
N ARG A 24 -7.61 6.49 -5.83
CA ARG A 24 -8.63 7.51 -5.60
C ARG A 24 -9.62 7.48 -6.73
N ASP A 25 -10.89 7.30 -6.38
CA ASP A 25 -12.01 7.36 -7.32
C ASP A 25 -11.83 6.41 -8.53
N GLY A 26 -11.19 5.24 -8.30
CA GLY A 26 -10.91 4.22 -9.30
C GLY A 26 -9.56 4.35 -10.01
N ASP A 27 -8.86 5.47 -9.85
CA ASP A 27 -7.55 5.70 -10.44
C ASP A 27 -6.41 5.40 -9.45
N ARG A 28 -5.38 4.67 -9.91
CA ARG A 28 -4.18 4.44 -9.11
C ARG A 28 -3.30 5.69 -9.13
N LEU A 29 -3.13 6.31 -7.98
CA LEU A 29 -2.35 7.53 -7.82
C LEU A 29 -0.87 7.26 -7.55
N GLN A 30 -0.57 6.25 -6.73
CA GLN A 30 0.80 5.94 -6.32
C GLN A 30 0.97 4.47 -5.93
N PHE A 31 2.21 3.99 -5.91
CA PHE A 31 2.57 2.72 -5.30
C PHE A 31 3.90 2.82 -4.54
N GLY A 32 4.05 1.98 -3.53
CA GLY A 32 5.22 1.91 -2.66
C GLY A 32 6.28 0.94 -3.12
N HIS A 33 7.33 0.84 -2.31
CA HIS A 33 8.40 -0.13 -2.51
C HIS A 33 7.99 -1.50 -1.94
N LYS A 34 8.89 -2.47 -2.11
CA LYS A 34 8.75 -3.80 -1.52
C LYS A 34 9.11 -3.75 -0.05
N HIS A 35 8.32 -4.43 0.77
CA HIS A 35 8.56 -4.64 2.19
C HIS A 35 8.52 -6.11 2.54
N GLU A 36 9.24 -6.48 3.60
CA GLU A 36 9.25 -7.85 4.11
C GLU A 36 7.94 -8.23 4.83
N THR A 37 7.18 -7.25 5.31
CA THR A 37 5.95 -7.48 6.07
C THR A 37 4.79 -6.61 5.59
N CYS A 38 3.57 -7.12 5.76
CA CYS A 38 2.33 -6.40 5.46
C CYS A 38 2.20 -5.13 6.31
N GLU A 39 2.62 -5.19 7.57
CA GLU A 39 2.56 -4.08 8.51
C GLU A 39 3.50 -2.95 8.10
N ALA A 40 4.68 -3.27 7.58
CA ALA A 40 5.63 -2.26 7.09
C ALA A 40 5.10 -1.56 5.83
N ALA A 41 4.51 -2.31 4.90
CA ALA A 41 3.88 -1.74 3.71
C ALA A 41 2.69 -0.84 4.09
N GLU A 42 1.85 -1.28 5.02
CA GLU A 42 0.72 -0.48 5.50
C GLU A 42 1.18 0.78 6.22
N ALA A 43 2.20 0.70 7.09
CA ALA A 43 2.74 1.86 7.79
C ALA A 43 3.30 2.91 6.81
N GLU A 44 4.05 2.49 5.79
CA GLU A 44 4.54 3.43 4.76
C GLU A 44 3.37 4.05 3.98
N ALA A 45 2.36 3.26 3.60
CA ALA A 45 1.20 3.77 2.88
C ALA A 45 0.44 4.84 3.70
N LEU A 46 0.24 4.60 4.99
CA LEU A 46 -0.42 5.54 5.90
C LEU A 46 0.41 6.81 6.09
N GLU A 47 1.73 6.68 6.24
CA GLU A 47 2.63 7.83 6.32
C GLU A 47 2.57 8.66 5.02
N PHE A 48 2.58 8.00 3.86
CA PHE A 48 2.45 8.66 2.56
C PHE A 48 1.13 9.40 2.43
N CYS A 49 0.00 8.78 2.79
CA CYS A 49 -1.31 9.43 2.78
C CYS A 49 -1.30 10.70 3.64
N HIS A 50 -0.77 10.59 4.86
CA HIS A 50 -0.69 11.73 5.78
C HIS A 50 0.21 12.85 5.23
N ARG A 51 1.40 12.52 4.74
CA ARG A 51 2.39 13.50 4.28
C ARG A 51 2.05 14.14 2.94
N SER A 52 1.48 13.37 2.00
CA SER A 52 1.24 13.81 0.62
C SER A 52 -0.17 14.31 0.37
N LEU A 53 -1.18 13.73 1.03
CA LEU A 53 -2.59 14.11 0.86
C LEU A 53 -3.16 14.86 2.06
N GLY A 54 -2.47 14.88 3.20
CA GLY A 54 -2.97 15.50 4.43
C GLY A 54 -4.15 14.77 5.07
N VAL A 55 -4.45 13.54 4.62
CA VAL A 55 -5.58 12.73 5.07
C VAL A 55 -5.15 11.29 5.30
N GLN A 56 -5.91 10.56 6.11
CA GLN A 56 -5.80 9.10 6.19
C GLN A 56 -6.62 8.46 5.06
N PRO A 57 -6.28 7.25 4.59
CA PRO A 57 -7.12 6.54 3.64
C PRO A 57 -8.46 6.20 4.29
N ASP A 58 -9.53 6.27 3.50
CA ASP A 58 -10.88 5.87 3.92
C ASP A 58 -10.96 4.35 4.14
N ARG A 59 -10.12 3.59 3.43
CA ARG A 59 -10.08 2.12 3.48
C ARG A 59 -8.69 1.59 3.22
N VAL A 60 -8.30 0.58 3.98
CA VAL A 60 -7.13 -0.27 3.73
C VAL A 60 -7.60 -1.70 3.44
N THR A 61 -7.15 -2.30 2.35
CA THR A 61 -7.47 -3.68 1.97
C THR A 61 -6.17 -4.48 1.83
N ARG A 62 -6.11 -5.66 2.45
CA ARG A 62 -4.95 -6.58 2.37
C ARG A 62 -5.32 -7.75 1.45
N LEU A 63 -4.51 -8.00 0.43
CA LEU A 63 -4.70 -8.99 -0.64
C LEU A 63 -3.61 -10.06 -0.64
#